data_AF-A0A6B0ZLV3-F1
#
_entry.id   AF-A0A6B0ZLV3-F1
#
_cell.length_a   1.000
_cell.length_b   1.000
_cell.length_c   1.000
_cell.angle_alpha   90.00
_cell.angle_beta   90.00
_cell.angle_gamma   90.00
#
_symmetry.space_group_name_H-M   'P 1'
#
loop_
_entity.id
_entity.type
_entity.pdbx_description
1 polymer ?
#
loop_
_entity_poly.entity_id
_entity_poly.type
_entity_poly.pdbx_seq_one_letter_code
_entity_poly.pdbx_strand_id
1 'polypeptide(L)' 'MTSIPESEVYHITEEELDVLIEETLQDAGVELEELRRQYTLGRFESDKLRRTWFVVAGLGRA' A
#
# COMPACT_ATOMS: atom_id res chain seq x y z
N MET A 1 25.18 -0.54 -12.83
CA MET A 1 24.29 -1.51 -12.17
C MET A 1 24.75 -1.60 -10.72
N THR A 2 24.03 -0.94 -9.81
CA THR A 2 24.35 -0.97 -8.38
C THR A 2 23.65 -2.18 -7.80
N SER A 3 24.41 -3.23 -7.47
CA SER A 3 23.87 -4.40 -6.79
C SER A 3 23.49 -4.01 -5.36
N ILE A 4 22.23 -4.24 -4.99
CA ILE A 4 21.77 -4.10 -3.61
C ILE A 4 22.43 -5.24 -2.81
N PRO A 5 23.14 -4.96 -1.70
CA PRO A 5 23.72 -6.01 -0.89
C PRO A 5 22.62 -6.92 -0.34
N GLU A 6 22.81 -8.25 -0.38
CA GLU A 6 21.83 -9.22 0.12
C GLU A 6 21.44 -9.00 1.59
N SER A 7 22.30 -8.33 2.37
CA SER A 7 22.04 -7.95 3.76
C SER A 7 20.95 -6.88 3.95
N GLU A 8 20.43 -6.29 2.87
CA GLU A 8 19.37 -5.27 2.92
C GLU A 8 18.00 -5.78 2.43
N VAL A 9 17.90 -7.08 2.11
CA VAL A 9 16.62 -7.71 1.72
C VAL A 9 15.94 -8.28 2.95
N TYR A 10 14.80 -7.70 3.30
CA TYR A 10 13.93 -8.22 4.36
C TYR A 10 12.87 -9.13 3.75
N HIS A 11 12.79 -10.36 4.26
CA HIS A 11 11.71 -11.28 3.96
C HIS A 11 10.64 -11.11 5.02
N ILE A 12 9.40 -10.90 4.58
CA ILE A 12 8.23 -10.84 5.46
C ILE A 12 7.25 -11.95 5.07
N THR A 13 6.42 -12.38 6.01
CA THR A 13 5.31 -13.29 5.73
C THR A 13 4.11 -12.53 5.15
N GLU A 14 3.13 -13.29 4.62
CA GLU A 14 1.88 -12.70 4.14
C GLU A 14 1.09 -12.05 5.28
N GLU A 15 1.12 -12.63 6.48
CA GLU A 15 0.47 -12.06 7.66
C GLU A 15 1.13 -10.74 8.11
N GLU A 16 2.46 -10.66 8.06
CA GLU A 16 3.18 -9.42 8.35
C GLU A 16 2.86 -8.33 7.31
N LEU A 17 2.72 -8.72 6.04
CA LEU A 17 2.29 -7.83 4.97
C LEU A 17 0.87 -7.29 5.21
N ASP A 18 -0.05 -8.16 5.63
CA ASP A 18 -1.44 -7.76 5.91
C ASP A 18 -1.49 -6.74 7.06
N VAL A 19 -0.73 -6.95 8.13
CA VAL A 19 -0.61 -5.98 9.24
C VAL A 19 -0.06 -4.64 8.76
N LEU A 20 1.00 -4.63 7.93
CA LEU A 20 1.55 -3.38 7.39
C LEU A 20 0.54 -2.61 6.53
N ILE A 21 -0.33 -3.32 5.82
CA ILE A 21 -1.38 -2.71 5.02
C ILE A 21 -2.46 -2.11 5.91
N GLU A 22 -2.88 -2.82 6.96
CA GLU A 22 -3.82 -2.29 7.95
C GLU A 22 -3.27 -1.02 8.60
N GLU A 23 -2.01 -1.01 9.03
CA GLU A 23 -1.34 0.16 9.60
C GLU A 23 -1.29 1.32 8.60
N THR A 24 -0.99 1.04 7.33
CA THR A 24 -0.94 2.06 6.26
C THR A 24 -2.31 2.68 6.02
N LEU A 25 -3.38 1.87 6.01
CA LEU A 25 -4.76 2.32 5.86
C LEU A 25 -5.22 3.14 7.07
N GLN A 26 -4.87 2.71 8.27
CA GLN A 26 -5.13 3.44 9.52
C GLN A 26 -4.43 4.80 9.55
N ASP A 27 -3.14 4.87 9.20
CA ASP A 27 -2.42 6.15 9.09
C ASP A 27 -3.09 7.07 8.06
N ALA A 28 -3.49 6.51 6.91
CA ALA A 28 -4.21 7.25 5.88
C ALA A 28 -5.63 7.67 6.30
N GLY A 29 -6.19 7.06 7.35
CA GLY A 29 -7.54 7.31 7.84
C GLY A 29 -8.61 6.89 6.82
N VAL A 30 -8.39 5.78 6.11
CA VAL A 30 -9.24 5.33 5.00
C VAL A 30 -9.41 3.82 5.00
N GLU A 31 -10.57 3.36 4.57
CA GLU A 31 -10.83 1.93 4.33
C GLU A 31 -10.40 1.53 2.90
N LEU A 32 -9.98 0.28 2.71
CA LEU A 32 -9.56 -0.22 1.39
C LEU A 32 -10.66 -0.10 0.33
N GLU A 33 -11.91 -0.41 0.70
CA GLU A 33 -13.09 -0.30 -0.17
C GLU A 33 -13.25 1.13 -0.72
N GLU A 34 -13.00 2.13 0.11
CA GLU A 34 -13.10 3.54 -0.27
C GLU A 34 -11.99 3.94 -1.25
N LEU A 35 -10.76 3.46 -1.06
CA LEU A 35 -9.68 3.65 -2.03
C LEU A 35 -10.01 3.00 -3.38
N ARG A 36 -10.56 1.78 -3.37
CA ARG A 36 -10.99 1.08 -4.59
C ARG A 36 -12.10 1.85 -5.31
N ARG A 37 -13.05 2.43 -4.57
CA ARG A 37 -14.09 3.31 -5.12
C ARG A 37 -13.47 4.54 -5.78
N GLN A 38 -12.57 5.24 -5.10
CA GLN A 38 -11.89 6.43 -5.62
C GLN A 38 -11.08 6.12 -6.90
N TYR A 39 -10.33 5.02 -6.89
CA TYR A 39 -9.61 4.52 -8.06
C TYR A 39 -10.55 4.25 -9.23
N THR A 40 -11.67 3.55 -8.99
CA THR A 40 -12.68 3.24 -10.01
C THR A 40 -13.30 4.51 -10.61
N LEU A 41 -13.48 5.55 -9.79
CA LEU A 41 -13.95 6.86 -10.24
C LEU A 41 -12.88 7.69 -10.94
N GLY A 42 -11.63 7.21 -11.00
CA GLY A 42 -10.49 7.91 -11.60
C GLY A 42 -10.06 9.17 -10.84
N ARG A 43 -10.46 9.32 -9.58
CA ARG A 43 -10.17 10.50 -8.76
C ARG A 43 -9.94 10.14 -7.30
N PHE A 44 -8.92 10.73 -6.71
CA PHE A 44 -8.64 10.63 -5.28
C PHE A 44 -8.91 11.96 -4.59
N GLU A 45 -9.41 11.90 -3.36
CA GLU A 45 -9.73 13.09 -2.57
C GLU A 45 -8.46 13.81 -2.09
N SER A 46 -7.33 13.10 -2.00
CA SER A 46 -6.03 13.70 -1.70
C SER A 46 -4.87 12.90 -2.30
N ASP A 47 -3.72 13.57 -2.38
CA ASP A 47 -2.46 12.93 -2.77
C ASP A 47 -2.02 11.83 -1.79
N LYS A 48 -2.38 11.94 -0.50
CA LYS A 48 -2.10 10.90 0.50
C LYS A 48 -2.82 9.61 0.11
N LEU A 49 -4.13 9.68 -0.14
CA LEU A 49 -4.96 8.53 -0.53
C LEU A 49 -4.50 7.91 -1.85
N ARG A 50 -4.14 8.74 -2.83
CA ARG A 50 -3.58 8.25 -4.09
C ARG A 50 -2.31 7.43 -3.87
N ARG A 51 -1.39 7.91 -3.04
CA ARG A 51 -0.13 7.20 -2.72
C ARG A 51 -0.41 5.92 -1.94
N THR A 52 -1.31 5.96 -0.96
CA THR A 52 -1.73 4.78 -0.20
C THR A 52 -2.27 3.70 -1.13
N TRP A 53 -3.16 4.04 -2.08
CA TRP A 53 -3.64 3.11 -3.09
C TRP A 53 -2.50 2.49 -3.90
N PHE A 54 -1.55 3.30 -4.38
CA PHE A 54 -0.42 2.78 -5.15
C PHE A 54 0.45 1.80 -4.36
N VAL A 55 0.66 2.04 -3.06
CA VAL A 55 1.40 1.12 -2.20
C VAL A 55 0.62 -0.19 -2.03
N VAL A 56 -0.65 -0.12 -1.60
CA VAL A 56 -1.46 -1.31 -1.33
C VAL A 56 -1.70 -2.15 -2.60
N ALA A 57 -1.97 -1.50 -3.73
CA ALA A 57 -2.13 -2.17 -5.01
C ALA A 57 -0.81 -2.76 -5.53
N GLY A 58 0.31 -2.05 -5.35
CA GLY A 58 1.64 -2.54 -5.70
C GLY A 58 2.04 -3.79 -4.92
N LEU A 59 1.48 -3.98 -3.73
CA LEU A 59 1.67 -5.16 -2.87
C LEU A 59 0.64 -6.27 -3.13
N GLY A 60 -0.22 -6.11 -4.14
CA GLY A 60 -1.17 -7.16 -4.57
C GLY A 60 -2.40 -7.32 -3.67
N ARG A 61 -2.78 -6.27 -2.93
CA ARG A 61 -3.85 -6.31 -1.91
C ARG A 61 -5.00 -5.33 -2.19
N ALA A 62 -5.15 -4.94 -3.45
CA ALA A 62 -6.13 -3.97 -3.93
C ALA A 62 -7.29 -4.58 -4.71
#